data_AF-A0A5C5XE83-F1
#
_entry.id   AF-A0A5C5XE83-F1
#
_cell.length_a   1.000
_cell.length_b   1.000
_cell.length_c   1.000
_cell.angle_alpha   90.00
_cell.angle_beta   90.00
_cell.angle_gamma   90.00
#
_symmetry.space_group_name_H-M   'P 1'
#
loop_
_entity.id
_entity.type
_entity.pdbx_description
1 polymer ?
#
loop_
_entity_poly.entity_id
_entity_poly.type
_entity_poly.pdbx_seq_one_letter_code
_entity_poly.pdbx_strand_id
1 'polypeptide(L)'
;MKRNSKLYLVAAVLAAVALAGCGEKRDRSAAEQHVFRPEPSTSRSAPTQQVVMIVMDLSGSFTDKMAEDGKAYEFAIHVLDRYFRRPDSQTDKIILAQISGTEKSLMWEGSPLDLRREFPSADKFRDFLLEKADGGGSLVHDGVRNAIDYLTYHPNYGSSNARTVTLILSDMDDTGSVDSEQRLTTSLAANAQNQGAIGIYFCNQLKVEEWKRRLGSAGYLYFVVESEIVGRPQLPNFEVFPRTPR
;
A
#
# COMPACT_ATOMS: atom_id res chain seq x y z
N MET A 1 -28.08 -37.14 -49.22
CA MET A 1 -27.32 -35.89 -48.98
C MET A 1 -27.51 -35.46 -47.52
N LYS A 2 -26.55 -35.77 -46.64
CA LYS A 2 -26.53 -35.32 -45.23
C LYS A 2 -25.59 -34.11 -45.14
N ARG A 3 -26.15 -32.93 -44.83
CA ARG A 3 -25.41 -31.66 -44.70
C ARG A 3 -24.70 -31.59 -43.34
N ASN A 4 -23.40 -31.29 -43.37
CA ASN A 4 -22.53 -31.15 -42.21
C ASN A 4 -22.82 -29.83 -41.46
N SER A 5 -23.66 -29.88 -40.43
CA SER A 5 -24.01 -28.73 -39.58
C SER A 5 -23.01 -28.45 -38.44
N LYS A 6 -22.04 -29.34 -38.21
CA LYS A 6 -21.11 -29.23 -37.07
C LYS A 6 -19.92 -28.29 -37.29
N LEU A 7 -19.66 -27.84 -38.52
CA LEU A 7 -18.49 -27.01 -38.84
C LEU A 7 -18.71 -25.52 -38.51
N TYR A 8 -19.95 -25.04 -38.52
CA TYR A 8 -20.25 -23.62 -38.28
C TYR A 8 -20.23 -23.23 -36.79
N LEU A 9 -20.42 -24.18 -35.87
CA LEU A 9 -20.44 -23.90 -34.44
C LEU A 9 -19.03 -23.65 -33.86
N VAL A 10 -17.99 -24.28 -34.43
CA VAL A 10 -16.60 -24.13 -33.95
C VAL A 10 -16.00 -22.79 -34.39
N ALA A 11 -16.38 -22.28 -35.57
CA ALA A 11 -15.91 -20.98 -36.05
C ALA A 11 -16.50 -19.79 -35.27
N ALA A 12 -17.74 -19.91 -34.77
CA ALA A 12 -18.37 -18.86 -33.99
C ALA A 12 -17.78 -18.70 -32.58
N VAL A 13 -17.31 -19.78 -31.96
CA VAL A 13 -16.67 -19.74 -30.63
C VAL A 13 -15.25 -19.16 -30.69
N LEU A 14 -14.51 -19.38 -31.79
CA LEU A 14 -13.16 -18.81 -31.97
C LEU A 14 -13.18 -17.30 -32.29
N ALA A 15 -14.25 -16.78 -32.89
CA ALA A 15 -14.38 -15.34 -33.15
C ALA A 15 -14.73 -14.52 -31.89
N ALA A 16 -15.35 -15.13 -30.88
CA ALA A 16 -15.71 -14.46 -29.63
C ALA A 16 -14.53 -14.26 -28.67
N VAL A 17 -13.46 -15.04 -28.80
CA VAL A 17 -12.26 -14.93 -27.93
C VAL A 17 -11.32 -13.81 -28.39
N ALA A 18 -11.40 -13.37 -29.64
CA ALA A 18 -10.52 -12.31 -30.17
C ALA A 18 -10.98 -10.87 -29.85
N LEU A 19 -12.17 -10.68 -29.28
CA LEU A 19 -12.72 -9.36 -28.96
C LEU A 19 -12.67 -9.00 -27.47
N ALA A 20 -12.26 -9.93 -26.60
CA ALA A 20 -12.06 -9.70 -25.18
C ALA A 20 -10.57 -9.53 -24.87
N GLY A 21 -10.00 -8.35 -25.10
CA GLY A 21 -8.60 -8.13 -24.70
C GLY A 21 -7.90 -6.87 -25.16
N CYS A 22 -8.54 -5.97 -25.90
CA CYS A 22 -7.98 -4.63 -26.14
C CYS A 22 -8.43 -3.68 -25.01
N GLY A 23 -7.84 -3.83 -23.83
CA GLY A 23 -7.86 -2.76 -22.84
C GLY A 23 -7.14 -1.54 -23.42
N GLU A 24 -7.81 -0.40 -23.43
CA GLU A 24 -7.28 0.86 -23.91
C GLU A 24 -5.95 1.17 -23.20
N LYS A 25 -4.89 1.39 -23.99
CA LYS A 25 -3.56 1.66 -23.46
C LYS A 25 -3.61 3.03 -22.75
N ARG A 26 -3.84 3.02 -21.44
CA ARG A 26 -3.85 4.24 -20.60
C ARG A 26 -2.54 4.99 -20.85
N ASP A 27 -2.64 6.26 -21.27
CA ASP A 27 -1.48 7.12 -21.54
C ASP A 27 -0.65 7.31 -20.25
N ARG A 28 0.44 6.55 -20.12
CA ARG A 28 1.33 6.56 -18.95
C ARG A 28 2.05 7.89 -18.72
N SER A 29 2.12 8.76 -19.72
CA SER A 29 2.86 10.01 -19.66
C SER A 29 2.23 11.07 -18.75
N ALA A 30 0.93 10.98 -18.47
CA ALA A 30 0.26 11.86 -17.51
C ALA A 30 0.49 11.41 -16.05
N ALA A 31 0.62 10.11 -15.82
CA ALA A 31 0.74 9.52 -14.48
C ALA A 31 2.09 9.80 -13.79
N GLU A 32 3.15 10.14 -14.53
CA GLU A 32 4.47 10.44 -13.94
C GLU A 32 4.58 11.87 -13.36
N GLN A 33 3.67 12.80 -13.69
CA GLN A 33 3.81 14.20 -13.27
C GLN A 33 3.05 14.57 -12.00
N HIS A 34 2.19 13.70 -11.49
CA HIS A 34 1.54 13.88 -10.19
C HIS A 34 2.31 13.21 -9.06
N VAL A 35 3.64 13.39 -9.02
CA VAL A 35 4.39 13.18 -7.79
C VAL A 35 3.86 14.16 -6.76
N PHE A 36 3.27 13.63 -5.69
CA PHE A 36 2.65 14.41 -4.62
C PHE A 36 3.60 15.53 -4.18
N ARG A 37 3.18 16.78 -4.40
CA ARG A 37 3.88 17.96 -3.92
C ARG A 37 3.19 18.37 -2.62
N PRO A 38 3.73 18.03 -1.44
CA PRO A 38 3.15 18.46 -0.18
C PRO A 38 3.06 19.99 -0.18
N GLU A 39 1.88 20.49 0.15
CA GLU A 39 1.68 21.92 0.41
C GLU A 39 2.65 22.33 1.53
N PRO A 40 3.46 23.39 1.32
CA PRO A 40 4.40 23.83 2.35
C PRO A 40 3.64 24.27 3.60
N SER A 41 3.74 23.49 4.68
CA SER A 41 3.13 23.87 5.95
C SER A 41 3.85 25.11 6.51
N THR A 42 3.17 26.25 6.51
CA THR A 42 3.68 27.52 7.06
C THR A 42 3.68 27.56 8.59
N SER A 43 3.08 26.56 9.24
CA SER A 43 3.09 26.39 10.69
C SER A 43 4.33 25.65 11.14
N ARG A 44 5.07 26.25 12.09
CA ARG A 44 6.23 25.68 12.79
C ARG A 44 5.74 24.58 13.74
N SER A 45 5.24 23.49 13.18
CA SER A 45 4.75 22.33 13.91
C SER A 45 5.92 21.70 14.66
N ALA A 46 5.67 21.21 15.89
CA ALA A 46 6.66 20.39 16.58
C ALA A 46 7.02 19.18 15.71
N PRO A 47 8.28 18.70 15.73
CA PRO A 47 8.71 17.63 14.85
C PRO A 47 7.90 16.36 15.12
N THR A 48 7.37 15.77 14.06
CA THR A 48 6.72 14.46 14.12
C THR A 48 7.73 13.42 14.58
N GLN A 49 7.37 12.66 15.62
CA GLN A 49 8.25 11.62 16.15
C GLN A 49 8.06 10.31 15.40
N GLN A 50 6.82 10.00 15.02
CA GLN A 50 6.48 8.74 14.42
C GLN A 50 5.38 8.88 13.35
N VAL A 51 5.58 8.19 12.23
CA VAL A 51 4.63 8.11 11.13
C VAL A 51 4.42 6.65 10.79
N VAL A 52 3.17 6.21 10.78
CA VAL A 52 2.79 4.86 10.33
C VAL A 52 1.90 5.01 9.12
N MET A 53 2.27 4.38 8.00
CA MET A 53 1.39 4.26 6.84
C MET A 53 0.84 2.84 6.74
N ILE A 54 -0.48 2.75 6.54
CA ILE A 54 -1.16 1.52 6.15
C ILE A 54 -1.55 1.67 4.68
N VAL A 55 -1.02 0.78 3.85
CA VAL A 55 -1.17 0.74 2.41
C VAL A 55 -2.07 -0.45 2.08
N MET A 56 -3.21 -0.20 1.45
CA MET A 56 -4.24 -1.21 1.21
C MET A 56 -4.41 -1.48 -0.28
N ASP A 57 -4.44 -2.75 -0.64
CA ASP A 57 -4.91 -3.19 -1.93
C ASP A 57 -6.44 -3.25 -1.92
N LEU A 58 -7.07 -2.45 -2.77
CA LEU A 58 -8.52 -2.44 -2.94
C LEU A 58 -8.91 -2.94 -4.33
N SER A 59 -8.06 -3.78 -4.95
CA SER A 59 -8.35 -4.41 -6.23
C SER A 59 -9.11 -5.74 -6.08
N GLY A 60 -10.06 -5.98 -6.98
CA GLY A 60 -10.74 -7.26 -7.17
C GLY A 60 -11.26 -7.90 -5.87
N SER A 61 -10.98 -9.20 -5.70
CA SER A 61 -11.38 -10.02 -4.54
C SER A 61 -10.71 -9.62 -3.22
N PHE A 62 -9.77 -8.67 -3.27
CA PHE A 62 -9.13 -8.17 -2.06
C PHE A 62 -10.00 -7.14 -1.35
N THR A 63 -10.87 -6.45 -2.09
CA THR A 63 -11.88 -5.53 -1.55
C THR A 63 -12.75 -6.22 -0.52
N ASP A 64 -13.25 -7.43 -0.81
CA ASP A 64 -14.11 -8.18 0.10
C ASP A 64 -13.41 -8.44 1.44
N LYS A 65 -12.14 -8.88 1.39
CA LYS A 65 -11.33 -9.14 2.59
C LYS A 65 -11.00 -7.88 3.38
N MET A 66 -10.68 -6.78 2.70
CA MET A 66 -10.31 -5.53 3.35
C MET A 66 -11.52 -4.81 3.93
N ALA A 67 -12.60 -4.73 3.16
CA ALA A 67 -13.75 -3.90 3.41
C ALA A 67 -14.87 -4.69 4.11
N GLU A 68 -15.30 -5.83 3.55
CA GLU A 68 -16.48 -6.54 4.06
C GLU A 68 -16.22 -7.34 5.33
N ASP A 69 -15.09 -8.06 5.40
CA ASP A 69 -14.73 -8.90 6.56
C ASP A 69 -14.24 -8.10 7.79
N GLY A 70 -14.13 -6.77 7.67
CA GLY A 70 -13.67 -5.87 8.74
C GLY A 70 -12.19 -6.06 9.12
N LYS A 71 -11.42 -6.85 8.37
CA LYS A 71 -10.02 -7.19 8.70
C LYS A 71 -9.08 -5.99 8.60
N ALA A 72 -9.29 -5.10 7.64
CA ALA A 72 -8.50 -3.87 7.56
C ALA A 72 -8.72 -2.96 8.77
N TYR A 73 -9.96 -2.89 9.27
CA TYR A 73 -10.27 -2.13 10.49
C TYR A 73 -9.64 -2.76 11.73
N GLU A 74 -9.78 -4.09 11.92
CA GLU A 74 -9.13 -4.82 13.02
C GLU A 74 -7.61 -4.60 13.02
N PHE A 75 -6.99 -4.70 11.83
CA PHE A 75 -5.57 -4.42 11.64
C PHE A 75 -5.21 -2.97 11.99
N ALA A 76 -5.96 -1.98 11.49
CA ALA A 76 -5.69 -0.57 11.75
C ALA A 76 -5.76 -0.26 13.26
N ILE A 77 -6.77 -0.77 13.97
CA ILE A 77 -6.87 -0.61 15.43
C ILE A 77 -5.71 -1.30 16.15
N HIS A 78 -5.30 -2.49 15.71
CA HIS A 78 -4.14 -3.18 16.28
C HIS A 78 -2.84 -2.39 16.11
N VAL A 79 -2.64 -1.80 14.92
CA VAL A 79 -1.52 -0.89 14.61
C VAL A 79 -1.55 0.32 15.54
N LEU A 80 -2.73 0.91 15.76
CA LEU A 80 -2.88 2.03 16.69
C LEU A 80 -2.48 1.65 18.12
N ASP A 81 -2.99 0.52 18.61
CA ASP A 81 -2.71 0.01 19.94
C ASP A 81 -1.25 -0.42 20.14
N ARG A 82 -0.53 -0.78 19.07
CA ARG A 82 0.88 -1.17 19.17
C ARG A 82 1.80 0.03 19.15
N TYR A 83 1.59 0.93 18.21
CA TYR A 83 2.55 1.99 17.89
C TYR A 83 2.23 3.32 18.55
N PHE A 84 0.97 3.58 18.93
CA PHE A 84 0.54 4.86 19.51
C PHE A 84 -0.04 4.70 20.92
N ARG A 85 0.58 3.84 21.74
CA ARG A 85 0.17 3.60 23.14
C ARG A 85 0.24 4.83 24.03
N ARG A 86 1.08 5.80 23.68
CA ARG A 86 1.27 7.03 24.44
C ARG A 86 0.28 8.08 23.94
N PRO A 87 -0.71 8.48 24.76
CA PRO A 87 -1.79 9.37 24.32
C PRO A 87 -1.34 10.82 24.02
N ASP A 88 -0.10 11.18 24.38
CA ASP A 88 0.39 12.55 24.41
C ASP A 88 1.13 12.98 23.13
N SER A 89 1.35 12.07 22.17
CA SER A 89 1.97 12.43 20.90
C SER A 89 0.97 13.04 19.92
N GLN A 90 0.66 14.32 20.11
CA GLN A 90 -0.12 15.10 19.13
C GLN A 90 0.61 15.26 17.78
N THR A 91 1.91 14.93 17.72
CA THR A 91 2.70 15.06 16.49
C THR A 91 2.81 13.77 15.69
N ASP A 92 2.38 12.63 16.25
CA ASP A 92 2.35 11.36 15.55
C ASP A 92 1.29 11.35 14.46
N LYS A 93 1.60 10.62 13.38
CA LYS A 93 0.75 10.57 12.20
C LYS A 93 0.46 9.13 11.81
N ILE A 94 -0.79 8.91 11.42
CA ILE A 94 -1.17 7.73 10.66
C ILE A 94 -1.67 8.16 9.29
N ILE A 95 -1.28 7.39 8.28
CA ILE A 95 -1.60 7.62 6.88
C ILE A 95 -2.28 6.35 6.36
N LEU A 96 -3.40 6.51 5.67
CA LEU A 96 -4.03 5.45 4.90
C LEU A 96 -3.81 5.72 3.42
N ALA A 97 -3.28 4.73 2.72
CA ALA A 97 -3.05 4.79 1.29
C ALA A 97 -3.62 3.56 0.58
N GLN A 98 -3.88 3.69 -0.71
CA GLN A 98 -4.24 2.60 -1.61
C GLN A 98 -3.23 2.45 -2.74
N ILE A 99 -3.13 1.22 -3.28
CA ILE A 99 -2.19 0.88 -4.36
C ILE A 99 -2.88 0.47 -5.67
N SER A 100 -4.21 0.31 -5.66
CA SER A 100 -4.99 -0.11 -6.82
C SER A 100 -5.58 1.08 -7.58
N GLY A 101 -5.60 0.98 -8.91
CA GLY A 101 -6.45 1.78 -9.80
C GLY A 101 -6.15 3.27 -10.00
N THR A 102 -5.50 3.93 -9.04
CA THR A 102 -5.43 5.40 -9.00
C THR A 102 -4.02 5.98 -8.94
N GLU A 103 -3.86 7.17 -9.51
CA GLU A 103 -2.67 8.04 -9.31
C GLU A 103 -2.64 8.65 -7.90
N LYS A 104 -3.78 8.67 -7.20
CA LYS A 104 -3.93 9.22 -5.85
C LYS A 104 -3.86 8.11 -4.81
N SER A 105 -2.64 7.71 -4.47
CA SER A 105 -2.43 6.68 -3.45
C SER A 105 -2.87 7.13 -2.05
N LEU A 106 -2.76 8.41 -1.70
CA LEU A 106 -3.19 8.91 -0.38
C LEU A 106 -4.72 8.97 -0.25
N MET A 107 -5.27 8.25 0.72
CA MET A 107 -6.71 8.29 1.03
C MET A 107 -7.02 9.15 2.23
N TRP A 108 -6.18 9.10 3.28
CA TRP A 108 -6.41 9.79 4.54
C TRP A 108 -5.09 10.03 5.29
N GLU A 109 -4.99 11.14 6.01
CA GLU A 109 -3.87 11.45 6.91
C GLU A 109 -4.37 12.22 8.13
N GLY A 110 -3.93 11.83 9.33
CA GLY A 110 -4.36 12.46 10.57
C GLY A 110 -3.62 11.93 11.79
N SER A 111 -4.06 12.31 12.99
CA SER A 111 -3.53 11.74 14.23
C SER A 111 -4.19 10.38 14.55
N PRO A 112 -3.56 9.53 15.37
CA PRO A 112 -4.19 8.31 15.90
C PRO A 112 -5.57 8.55 16.55
N LEU A 113 -5.76 9.69 17.21
CA LEU A 113 -7.02 10.05 17.84
C LEU A 113 -8.08 10.44 16.81
N ASP A 114 -7.70 11.17 15.76
CA ASP A 114 -8.60 11.56 14.68
C ASP A 114 -9.10 10.32 13.94
N LEU A 115 -8.23 9.35 13.66
CA LEU A 115 -8.63 8.08 13.04
C LEU A 115 -9.74 7.38 13.84
N ARG A 116 -9.59 7.27 15.17
CA ARG A 116 -10.59 6.62 16.03
C ARG A 116 -11.92 7.39 16.08
N ARG A 117 -11.86 8.72 15.98
CA ARG A 117 -13.05 9.58 16.00
C ARG A 117 -13.81 9.51 14.68
N GLU A 118 -13.10 9.54 13.56
CA GLU A 118 -13.69 9.50 12.22
C GLU A 118 -14.20 8.10 11.85
N PHE A 119 -13.50 7.06 12.31
CA PHE A 119 -13.85 5.66 12.06
C PHE A 119 -14.14 4.91 13.37
N PRO A 120 -15.28 5.18 14.03
CA PRO A 120 -15.61 4.57 15.32
C PRO A 120 -16.02 3.10 15.23
N SER A 121 -16.14 2.54 14.02
CA SER A 121 -16.61 1.17 13.77
C SER A 121 -16.07 0.62 12.46
N ALA A 122 -16.05 -0.71 12.34
CA ALA A 122 -15.66 -1.40 11.11
C ALA A 122 -16.54 -1.00 9.92
N ASP A 123 -17.86 -0.83 10.11
CA ASP A 123 -18.78 -0.40 9.05
C ASP A 123 -18.40 0.98 8.49
N LYS A 124 -18.10 1.96 9.37
CA LYS A 124 -17.67 3.30 8.92
C LYS A 124 -16.36 3.28 8.18
N PHE A 125 -15.42 2.45 8.62
CA PHE A 125 -14.14 2.27 7.94
C PHE A 125 -14.34 1.61 6.57
N ARG A 126 -15.18 0.57 6.49
CA ARG A 126 -15.55 -0.08 5.23
C ARG A 126 -16.16 0.92 4.25
N ASP A 127 -17.16 1.68 4.68
CA ASP A 127 -17.86 2.63 3.81
C ASP A 127 -16.86 3.65 3.22
N PHE A 128 -15.91 4.11 4.04
CA PHE A 128 -14.80 4.96 3.58
C PHE A 128 -13.89 4.27 2.57
N LEU A 129 -13.46 3.04 2.81
CA LEU A 129 -12.62 2.29 1.87
C LEU A 129 -13.33 2.08 0.54
N LEU A 130 -14.61 1.70 0.56
CA LEU A 130 -15.41 1.49 -0.65
C LEU A 130 -15.64 2.81 -1.43
N GLU A 131 -15.78 3.94 -0.74
CA GLU A 131 -15.86 5.26 -1.39
C GLU A 131 -14.55 5.62 -2.12
N LYS A 132 -13.40 5.19 -1.58
CA LYS A 132 -12.08 5.50 -2.15
C LYS A 132 -11.56 4.45 -3.12
N ALA A 133 -12.09 3.23 -3.08
CA ALA A 133 -11.63 2.12 -3.88
C ALA A 133 -11.74 2.45 -5.37
N ASP A 134 -10.61 2.34 -6.08
CA ASP A 134 -10.56 2.37 -7.53
C ASP A 134 -10.31 0.95 -8.05
N GLY A 135 -11.29 0.41 -8.76
CA GLY A 135 -11.25 -0.92 -9.37
C GLY A 135 -10.34 -1.03 -10.59
N GLY A 136 -9.57 0.01 -10.92
CA GLY A 136 -8.51 -0.08 -11.94
C GLY A 136 -7.47 -1.16 -11.59
N GLY A 137 -6.75 -1.64 -12.60
CA GLY A 137 -5.85 -2.79 -12.49
C GLY A 137 -4.80 -2.71 -11.36
N SER A 138 -4.26 -3.88 -11.00
CA SER A 138 -3.29 -4.06 -9.92
C SER A 138 -1.91 -3.56 -10.32
N LEU A 139 -1.67 -2.26 -10.14
CA LEU A 139 -0.36 -1.59 -10.29
C LEU A 139 0.37 -1.53 -8.94
N VAL A 140 0.43 -2.66 -8.25
CA VAL A 140 0.99 -2.80 -6.90
C VAL A 140 2.38 -2.18 -6.80
N HIS A 141 3.27 -2.43 -7.75
CA HIS A 141 4.64 -1.92 -7.67
C HIS A 141 4.70 -0.39 -7.70
N ASP A 142 3.98 0.24 -8.61
CA ASP A 142 3.94 1.70 -8.71
C ASP A 142 3.17 2.32 -7.52
N GLY A 143 2.09 1.67 -7.07
CA GLY A 143 1.33 2.11 -5.89
C GLY A 143 2.17 2.08 -4.60
N VAL A 144 2.87 0.96 -4.35
CA VAL A 144 3.77 0.82 -3.21
C VAL A 144 4.94 1.80 -3.31
N ARG A 145 5.50 1.99 -4.51
CA ARG A 145 6.54 3.00 -4.76
C ARG A 145 6.04 4.38 -4.36
N ASN A 146 4.87 4.80 -4.84
CA ASN A 146 4.30 6.12 -4.55
C ASN A 146 4.06 6.32 -3.05
N ALA A 147 3.57 5.29 -2.35
CA ALA A 147 3.39 5.32 -0.90
C ALA A 147 4.73 5.47 -0.14
N ILE A 148 5.76 4.74 -0.55
CA ILE A 148 7.09 4.81 0.05
C ILE A 148 7.75 6.17 -0.24
N ASP A 149 7.66 6.65 -1.48
CA ASP A 149 8.20 7.94 -1.91
C ASP A 149 7.54 9.08 -1.15
N TYR A 150 6.23 8.98 -0.91
CA TYR A 150 5.50 9.93 -0.08
C TYR A 150 6.18 10.08 1.28
N LEU A 151 6.40 9.00 2.03
CA LEU A 151 7.07 9.07 3.34
C LEU A 151 8.51 9.55 3.24
N THR A 152 9.24 8.99 2.27
CA THR A 152 10.70 9.15 2.14
C THR A 152 11.06 10.58 1.77
N TYR A 153 10.22 11.26 0.99
CA TYR A 153 10.48 12.62 0.51
C TYR A 153 9.54 13.66 1.13
N HIS A 154 8.65 13.26 2.05
CA HIS A 154 7.80 14.22 2.74
C HIS A 154 8.66 15.25 3.52
N PRO A 155 8.45 16.57 3.36
CA PRO A 155 9.22 17.60 4.04
C PRO A 155 9.23 17.43 5.56
N ASN A 156 8.11 16.97 6.13
CA ASN A 156 7.96 16.83 7.57
C ASN A 156 8.40 15.47 8.12
N TYR A 157 8.57 14.45 7.27
CA TYR A 157 8.82 13.06 7.71
C TYR A 157 10.15 12.55 7.17
N GLY A 158 10.40 12.68 5.87
CA GLY A 158 11.54 12.09 5.16
C GLY A 158 12.91 12.74 5.45
N SER A 159 12.93 14.04 5.73
CA SER A 159 14.14 14.75 6.18
C SER A 159 14.22 14.88 7.70
N SER A 160 13.11 14.56 8.36
CA SER A 160 12.98 14.72 9.79
C SER A 160 13.57 13.52 10.51
N ASN A 161 13.82 13.72 11.80
CA ASN A 161 14.13 12.66 12.74
C ASN A 161 12.91 11.75 13.06
N ALA A 162 11.86 11.74 12.22
CA ALA A 162 10.69 10.89 12.40
C ALA A 162 11.03 9.44 12.09
N ARG A 163 10.44 8.53 12.86
CA ARG A 163 10.48 7.10 12.60
C ARG A 163 9.32 6.76 11.67
N THR A 164 9.59 6.06 10.58
CA THR A 164 8.57 5.71 9.59
C THR A 164 8.35 4.20 9.54
N VAL A 165 7.09 3.80 9.44
CA VAL A 165 6.70 2.41 9.18
C VAL A 165 5.72 2.36 8.03
N THR A 166 5.97 1.47 7.08
CA THR A 166 5.01 1.18 5.99
C THR A 166 4.47 -0.23 6.17
N LEU A 167 3.15 -0.37 6.26
CA LEU A 167 2.45 -1.64 6.42
C LEU A 167 1.57 -1.86 5.20
N ILE A 168 1.84 -2.90 4.42
CA ILE A 168 1.18 -3.17 3.14
C ILE A 168 0.26 -4.37 3.31
N LEU A 169 -1.01 -4.21 2.96
CA LEU A 169 -2.02 -5.27 2.90
C LEU A 169 -2.30 -5.56 1.41
N SER A 170 -1.62 -6.57 0.86
CA SER A 170 -1.75 -6.95 -0.56
C SER A 170 -1.23 -8.37 -0.77
N ASP A 171 -1.78 -9.09 -1.75
CA ASP A 171 -1.19 -10.34 -2.24
C ASP A 171 0.09 -10.15 -3.05
N MET A 172 0.44 -8.88 -3.30
CA MET A 172 1.58 -8.44 -4.07
C MET A 172 1.55 -8.93 -5.52
N ASP A 173 0.36 -9.14 -6.09
CA ASP A 173 0.22 -9.44 -7.51
C ASP A 173 0.20 -8.20 -8.39
N ASP A 174 1.24 -8.06 -9.21
CA ASP A 174 1.48 -6.86 -10.01
C ASP A 174 1.29 -7.17 -11.50
N THR A 175 0.54 -6.30 -12.16
CA THR A 175 0.34 -6.30 -13.62
C THR A 175 1.15 -5.21 -14.33
N GLY A 176 2.05 -4.56 -13.59
CA GLY A 176 2.93 -3.51 -14.07
C GLY A 176 4.02 -4.02 -15.03
N SER A 177 4.84 -3.08 -15.50
CA SER A 177 6.00 -3.39 -16.35
C SER A 177 7.24 -3.69 -15.52
N VAL A 178 8.25 -4.35 -16.10
CA VAL A 178 9.56 -4.55 -15.42
C VAL A 178 10.15 -3.23 -14.88
N ASP A 179 9.94 -2.11 -15.57
CA ASP A 179 10.38 -0.78 -15.11
C ASP A 179 9.74 -0.36 -13.77
N SER A 180 8.50 -0.77 -13.46
CA SER A 180 7.85 -0.42 -12.18
C SER A 180 8.56 -1.11 -11.01
N GLU A 181 8.96 -2.36 -11.18
CA GLU A 181 9.71 -3.13 -10.18
C GLU A 181 11.07 -2.49 -9.88
N GLN A 182 11.79 -2.05 -10.91
CA GLN A 182 13.10 -1.41 -10.72
C GLN A 182 12.98 -0.07 -9.99
N ARG A 183 11.95 0.73 -10.30
CA ARG A 183 11.68 1.98 -9.59
C ARG A 183 11.30 1.73 -8.14
N LEU A 184 10.44 0.74 -7.87
CA LEU A 184 10.11 0.34 -6.51
C LEU A 184 11.35 -0.09 -5.71
N THR A 185 12.24 -0.88 -6.31
CA THR A 185 13.49 -1.30 -5.67
C THR A 185 14.34 -0.10 -5.25
N THR A 186 14.38 0.94 -6.09
CA THR A 186 15.10 2.19 -5.79
C THR A 186 14.48 2.91 -4.60
N SER A 187 13.15 3.05 -4.56
CA SER A 187 12.42 3.69 -3.47
C SER A 187 12.54 2.93 -2.15
N LEU A 188 12.49 1.59 -2.19
CA LEU A 188 12.72 0.72 -1.03
C LEU A 188 14.11 0.95 -0.43
N ALA A 189 15.15 1.02 -1.27
CA ALA A 189 16.51 1.26 -0.82
C ALA A 189 16.66 2.65 -0.17
N ALA A 190 16.06 3.69 -0.77
CA ALA A 190 16.06 5.03 -0.21
C ALA A 190 15.34 5.08 1.16
N ASN A 191 14.21 4.41 1.30
CA ASN A 191 13.46 4.35 2.56
C ASN A 191 14.19 3.56 3.65
N ALA A 192 14.85 2.45 3.29
CA ALA A 192 15.67 1.67 4.22
C ALA A 192 16.83 2.50 4.79
N GLN A 193 17.45 3.37 3.99
CA GLN A 193 18.49 4.30 4.45
C GLN A 193 17.98 5.31 5.49
N ASN A 194 16.69 5.64 5.45
CA ASN A 194 16.02 6.50 6.43
C ASN A 194 15.58 5.73 7.69
N GLN A 195 16.06 4.50 7.89
CA GLN A 195 15.68 3.64 9.01
C GLN A 195 14.18 3.32 9.04
N GLY A 196 13.53 3.30 7.88
CA GLY A 196 12.15 2.84 7.75
C GLY A 196 12.02 1.37 8.14
N ALA A 197 10.90 1.00 8.74
CA ALA A 197 10.49 -0.40 8.88
C ALA A 197 9.35 -0.71 7.90
N ILE A 198 9.25 -1.96 7.48
CA ILE A 198 8.23 -2.37 6.50
C ILE A 198 7.60 -3.72 6.85
N GLY A 199 6.29 -3.80 6.74
CA GLY A 199 5.52 -5.04 6.88
C GLY A 199 4.71 -5.29 5.62
N ILE A 200 4.70 -6.51 5.10
CA ILE A 200 3.82 -6.95 4.03
C ILE A 200 2.97 -8.10 4.57
N TYR A 201 1.65 -7.95 4.49
CA TYR A 201 0.67 -8.90 5.00
C TYR A 201 -0.25 -9.33 3.87
N PHE A 202 -0.79 -10.54 4.00
CA PHE A 202 -1.52 -11.26 2.94
C PHE A 202 -0.73 -11.55 1.67
N CYS A 203 0.59 -11.45 1.71
CA CYS A 203 1.45 -11.68 0.56
C CYS A 203 1.14 -13.07 -0.02
N ASN A 204 0.97 -13.19 -1.33
CA ASN A 204 0.78 -14.49 -1.95
C ASN A 204 1.90 -15.43 -1.48
N GLN A 205 1.55 -16.63 -1.01
CA GLN A 205 2.50 -17.57 -0.40
C GLN A 205 3.70 -17.85 -1.31
N LEU A 206 3.50 -17.87 -2.63
CA LEU A 206 4.56 -18.08 -3.61
C LEU A 206 5.54 -16.90 -3.71
N LYS A 207 5.13 -15.71 -3.28
CA LYS A 207 5.93 -14.46 -3.32
C LYS A 207 6.60 -14.12 -1.99
N VAL A 208 6.27 -14.78 -0.89
CA VAL A 208 6.79 -14.46 0.45
C VAL A 208 8.33 -14.42 0.47
N GLU A 209 8.99 -15.48 -0.01
CA GLU A 209 10.46 -15.56 0.01
C GLU A 209 11.12 -14.59 -0.97
N GLU A 210 10.46 -14.29 -2.09
CA GLU A 210 10.91 -13.26 -3.03
C GLU A 210 10.91 -11.88 -2.34
N TRP A 211 9.81 -11.51 -1.68
CA TRP A 211 9.70 -10.23 -0.99
C TRP A 211 10.66 -10.12 0.18
N LYS A 212 10.84 -11.17 0.99
CA LYS A 212 11.87 -11.16 2.06
C LYS A 212 13.26 -10.88 1.49
N ARG A 213 13.63 -11.53 0.38
CA ARG A 213 14.92 -11.29 -0.28
C ARG A 213 15.02 -9.87 -0.81
N ARG A 214 13.98 -9.36 -1.49
CA ARG A 214 13.93 -8.00 -2.03
C ARG A 214 14.11 -6.95 -0.93
N LEU A 215 13.39 -7.09 0.18
CA LEU A 215 13.50 -6.18 1.34
C LEU A 215 14.87 -6.25 2.01
N GLY A 216 15.41 -7.45 2.19
CA GLY A 216 16.76 -7.64 2.71
C GLY A 216 17.84 -7.01 1.82
N SER A 217 17.74 -7.20 0.49
CA SER A 217 18.64 -6.58 -0.49
C SER A 217 18.51 -5.06 -0.58
N ALA A 218 17.32 -4.51 -0.31
CA ALA A 218 17.10 -3.06 -0.20
C ALA A 218 17.73 -2.47 1.08
N GLY A 219 18.13 -3.29 2.05
CA GLY A 219 18.81 -2.86 3.28
C GLY A 219 17.91 -2.70 4.50
N TYR A 220 16.66 -3.20 4.45
CA TYR A 220 15.80 -3.22 5.64
C TYR A 220 16.35 -4.18 6.69
N LEU A 221 16.57 -3.67 7.90
CA LEU A 221 16.97 -4.49 9.06
C LEU A 221 15.76 -5.11 9.78
N TYR A 222 14.62 -4.43 9.72
CA TYR A 222 13.39 -4.82 10.39
C TYR A 222 12.26 -4.86 9.38
N PHE A 223 11.95 -6.06 8.91
CA PHE A 223 10.83 -6.29 8.03
C PHE A 223 10.04 -7.54 8.42
N VAL A 224 8.76 -7.54 8.05
CA VAL A 224 7.85 -8.69 8.19
C VAL A 224 7.23 -8.96 6.82
N VAL A 225 7.15 -10.23 6.43
CA VAL A 225 6.40 -10.67 5.24
C VAL A 225 5.60 -11.90 5.63
N GLU A 226 4.28 -11.75 5.67
CA GLU A 226 3.32 -12.78 6.07
C GLU A 226 2.28 -13.01 4.97
N SER A 227 1.91 -14.27 4.76
CA SER A 227 0.92 -14.65 3.74
C SER A 227 -0.53 -14.62 4.22
N GLU A 228 -0.74 -14.59 5.53
CA GLU A 228 -2.08 -14.59 6.12
C GLU A 228 -2.35 -13.28 6.84
N ILE A 229 -3.62 -12.88 6.92
CA ILE A 229 -4.04 -11.97 7.98
C ILE A 229 -4.49 -12.80 9.16
N VAL A 230 -3.70 -12.74 10.21
CA VAL A 230 -4.22 -12.98 11.54
C VAL A 230 -4.69 -11.63 12.08
N GLY A 231 -5.76 -11.61 12.89
CA GLY A 231 -6.28 -10.34 13.46
C GLY A 231 -5.25 -9.56 14.28
N ARG A 232 -4.13 -10.20 14.65
CA ARG A 232 -3.01 -9.63 15.39
C ARG A 232 -1.69 -10.12 14.79
N PRO A 233 -1.29 -9.63 13.62
CA PRO A 233 -0.09 -10.11 12.94
C PRO A 233 1.16 -9.58 13.63
N GLN A 234 2.31 -10.17 13.31
CA GLN A 234 3.57 -9.65 13.82
C GLN A 234 3.84 -8.28 13.17
N LEU A 235 3.86 -7.23 13.97
CA LEU A 235 4.23 -5.89 13.50
C LEU A 235 5.75 -5.69 13.62
N PRO A 236 6.42 -5.06 12.64
CA PRO A 236 7.86 -4.82 12.69
C PRO A 236 8.24 -3.97 13.91
N ASN A 237 9.31 -4.35 14.60
CA ASN A 237 9.80 -3.59 15.75
C ASN A 237 10.81 -2.53 15.27
N PHE A 238 10.59 -1.27 15.64
CA PHE A 238 11.51 -0.17 15.31
C PHE A 238 11.85 0.70 16.53
N GLU A 239 11.54 0.25 17.75
CA GLU A 239 11.91 0.95 18.99
C GLU A 239 13.42 0.91 19.30
N VAL A 240 14.21 0.13 18.54
CA VAL A 240 15.61 -0.22 18.86
C VAL A 240 16.58 0.44 17.88
N PHE A 241 16.67 1.77 17.89
CA PHE A 241 17.78 2.46 17.23
C PHE A 241 18.37 3.54 18.14
N PRO A 242 19.56 3.32 18.74
CA PRO A 242 20.40 4.43 19.13
C PRO A 242 20.86 5.10 17.84
N ARG A 243 20.52 6.38 17.65
CA ARG A 243 21.08 7.16 16.54
C ARG A 243 22.59 7.19 16.70
N THR A 244 23.33 6.73 15.70
CA THR A 244 24.70 7.17 15.54
C THR A 244 24.63 8.67 15.26
N PRO A 245 25.19 9.55 16.12
CA PRO A 245 25.28 10.96 15.79
C PRO A 245 26.08 11.09 14.49
N ARG A 246 25.48 11.73 13.49
CA ARG A 246 26.19 12.15 12.27
C ARG A 246 27.06 13.36 12.59
#